data_AF-A0A377TZN0-F1
#
_entry.id   AF-A0A377TZN0-F1
#
_cell.length_a   1.000
_cell.length_b   1.000
_cell.length_c   1.000
_cell.angle_alpha   90.00
_cell.angle_beta   90.00
_cell.angle_gamma   90.00
#
_symmetry.space_group_name_H-M   'P 1'
#
loop_
_entity.id
_entity.type
_entity.pdbx_description
1 polymer ?
#
loop_
_entity_poly.entity_id
_entity_poly.type
_entity_poly.pdbx_seq_one_letter_code
_entity_poly.pdbx_strand_id
1 'polypeptide(L)'
;MSAPTSFGASVIAPLTATFLQAWPAVRVELDLTNRMVDLVDEGFDLAIRIGEIHQEDLVARYLAPYRMVICAAPAYLARYGTPGRPEDLADHLCLSHTVWTARNEWRLTGVEGEVRWKRDAVLRCNDGYALRQAAIAGAGLLMQPEVLLADALASGSLVRVLEAWTPQSRPVHLLWRQDRRPCRS
;
A
#
# COMPACT_ATOMS: atom_id res chain seq x y z
N MET A 1 3.68 -3.89 18.16
CA MET A 1 2.63 -3.43 17.22
C MET A 1 2.91 -4.00 15.84
N SER A 2 1.88 -4.43 15.11
CA SER A 2 2.00 -4.91 13.71
C SER A 2 1.44 -3.89 12.72
N ALA A 3 2.08 -3.68 11.57
CA ALA A 3 1.58 -2.80 10.51
C ALA A 3 1.94 -3.31 9.10
N PRO A 4 1.19 -2.94 8.04
CA PRO A 4 1.55 -3.27 6.66
C PRO A 4 2.91 -2.66 6.29
N THR A 5 3.77 -3.38 5.58
CA THR A 5 5.19 -3.01 5.44
C THR A 5 5.38 -1.60 4.89
N SER A 6 4.77 -1.27 3.75
CA SER A 6 4.95 0.04 3.11
C SER A 6 4.34 1.19 3.92
N PHE A 7 3.16 0.98 4.51
CA PHE A 7 2.49 2.00 5.34
C PHE A 7 3.22 2.20 6.67
N GLY A 8 3.64 1.09 7.27
CA GLY A 8 4.38 1.07 8.52
C GLY A 8 5.72 1.78 8.40
N ALA A 9 6.48 1.51 7.34
CA ALA A 9 7.74 2.19 7.08
C ALA A 9 7.55 3.68 6.72
N SER A 10 6.59 3.99 5.85
CA SER A 10 6.46 5.36 5.28
C SER A 10 5.70 6.33 6.17
N VAL A 11 4.81 5.83 7.05
CA VAL A 11 3.92 6.66 7.87
C VAL A 11 4.11 6.40 9.36
N ILE A 12 4.10 5.13 9.76
CA ILE A 12 4.04 4.77 11.20
C ILE A 12 5.39 4.91 11.88
N ALA A 13 6.48 4.51 11.25
CA ALA A 13 7.81 4.65 11.83
C ALA A 13 8.18 6.13 12.09
N PRO A 14 7.97 7.09 11.15
CA PRO A 14 8.15 8.52 11.44
C PRO A 14 7.29 9.03 12.60
N LEU A 15 6.01 8.66 12.66
CA LEU A 15 5.13 9.05 13.76
C LEU A 15 5.56 8.43 15.10
N THR A 16 6.03 7.19 15.08
CA THR A 16 6.57 6.50 16.24
C THR A 16 7.82 7.20 16.76
N ALA A 17 8.70 7.68 15.87
CA ALA A 17 9.87 8.46 16.27
C ALA A 17 9.47 9.74 17.01
N THR A 18 8.52 10.51 16.47
CA THR A 18 7.98 11.72 17.13
C THR A 18 7.36 11.39 18.49
N PHE A 19 6.60 10.29 18.57
CA PHE A 19 5.98 9.85 19.83
C PHE A 19 7.03 9.45 20.89
N LEU A 20 8.08 8.72 20.51
CA LEU A 20 9.15 8.31 21.43
C LEU A 20 9.96 9.51 21.95
N GLN A 21 10.11 10.58 21.17
CA GLN A 21 10.72 11.82 21.63
C GLN A 21 9.89 12.51 22.71
N ALA A 22 8.56 12.49 22.58
CA ALA A 22 7.65 13.05 23.59
C ALA A 22 7.54 12.16 24.85
N TRP A 23 7.76 10.85 24.73
CA TRP A 23 7.60 9.88 25.81
C TRP A 23 8.81 8.92 25.93
N PRO A 24 9.96 9.37 26.45
CA PRO A 24 11.23 8.62 26.41
C PRO A 24 11.24 7.30 27.19
N ALA A 25 10.30 7.12 28.13
CA ALA A 25 10.15 5.88 28.90
C ALA A 25 9.45 4.77 28.10
N VAL A 26 8.73 5.11 27.03
CA VAL A 26 8.01 4.12 26.21
C VAL A 26 9.00 3.33 25.37
N ARG A 27 8.69 2.05 25.17
CA ARG A 27 9.40 1.15 24.26
C ARG A 27 8.39 0.61 23.26
N VAL A 28 8.72 0.69 21.98
CA VAL A 28 7.86 0.22 20.89
C VAL A 28 8.61 -0.82 20.09
N GLU A 29 8.02 -2.00 19.97
CA GLU A 29 8.40 -2.99 18.98
C GLU A 29 7.44 -2.89 17.80
N LEU A 30 7.97 -2.75 16.58
CA LEU A 30 7.21 -2.60 15.35
C LEU A 30 7.52 -3.75 14.39
N ASP A 31 6.55 -4.64 14.19
CA ASP A 31 6.60 -5.69 13.18
C ASP A 31 5.92 -5.22 11.89
N LEU A 32 6.66 -5.24 10.79
CA LEU A 32 6.22 -4.75 9.49
C LEU A 32 5.96 -5.90 8.54
N THR A 33 4.69 -6.27 8.38
CA THR A 33 4.31 -7.43 7.60
C THR A 33 3.02 -7.23 6.83
N ASN A 34 3.00 -7.77 5.62
CA ASN A 34 1.82 -7.81 4.76
C ASN A 34 0.96 -9.06 5.00
N ARG A 35 1.38 -9.98 5.89
CA ARG A 35 0.59 -11.14 6.28
C ARG A 35 -0.53 -10.73 7.24
N MET A 36 -1.64 -11.46 7.22
CA MET A 36 -2.65 -11.34 8.25
C MET A 36 -2.09 -11.96 9.52
N VAL A 37 -1.76 -11.12 10.49
CA VAL A 37 -1.28 -11.54 11.82
C VAL A 37 -2.49 -11.57 12.75
N ASP A 38 -2.65 -12.67 13.47
CA ASP A 38 -3.58 -12.77 14.58
C ASP A 38 -3.02 -11.96 15.76
N LEU A 39 -3.76 -10.94 16.19
CA LEU A 39 -3.37 -10.08 17.30
C LEU A 39 -3.23 -10.85 18.62
N VAL A 40 -4.03 -11.92 18.80
CA VAL A 40 -4.12 -12.70 20.03
C VAL A 40 -2.96 -13.69 20.10
N ASP A 41 -2.80 -14.50 19.06
CA ASP A 41 -1.78 -15.56 19.06
C ASP A 41 -0.35 -15.01 18.98
N GLU A 42 -0.17 -13.83 18.38
CA GLU A 42 1.16 -13.23 18.18
C GLU A 42 1.50 -12.13 19.21
N GLY A 43 0.65 -11.92 20.22
CA GLY A 43 0.98 -11.09 21.40
C GLY A 43 1.05 -9.58 21.15
N PHE A 44 0.39 -9.08 20.11
CA PHE A 44 0.43 -7.65 19.77
C PHE A 44 -0.63 -6.84 20.54
N ASP A 45 -0.22 -5.74 21.18
CA ASP A 45 -1.17 -4.81 21.83
C ASP A 45 -2.00 -4.01 20.83
N LEU A 46 -1.41 -3.67 19.68
CA LEU A 46 -1.98 -2.83 18.64
C LEU A 46 -1.64 -3.41 17.25
N ALA A 47 -2.55 -3.30 16.30
CA ALA A 47 -2.27 -3.51 14.89
C ALA A 47 -2.86 -2.43 14.00
N ILE A 48 -2.20 -2.18 12.87
CA ILE A 48 -2.72 -1.36 11.79
C ILE A 48 -3.14 -2.29 10.65
N ARG A 49 -4.34 -2.07 10.12
CA ARG A 49 -4.93 -2.88 9.04
C ARG A 49 -5.54 -2.02 7.97
N ILE A 50 -5.51 -2.54 6.74
CA ILE A 50 -6.10 -1.91 5.56
C ILE A 50 -7.30 -2.75 5.14
N GLY A 51 -8.43 -2.10 4.89
CA GLY A 51 -9.68 -2.75 4.49
C GLY A 51 -10.70 -2.82 5.62
N GLU A 52 -11.82 -3.45 5.31
CA GLU A 52 -12.90 -3.68 6.26
C GLU A 52 -12.49 -4.71 7.31
N ILE A 53 -13.01 -4.52 8.52
CA ILE A 53 -12.71 -5.35 9.69
C ILE A 53 -14.00 -6.03 10.09
N HIS A 54 -13.99 -7.37 10.13
CA HIS A 54 -15.18 -8.19 10.40
C HIS A 54 -15.04 -9.03 11.69
N GLN A 55 -14.20 -8.61 12.63
CA GLN A 55 -13.98 -9.31 13.89
C GLN A 55 -14.65 -8.56 15.04
N GLU A 56 -15.54 -9.25 15.76
CA GLU A 56 -16.36 -8.67 16.84
C GLU A 56 -15.55 -8.38 18.12
N ASP A 57 -14.45 -9.10 18.36
CA ASP A 57 -13.65 -8.99 19.59
C ASP A 57 -12.63 -7.84 19.57
N LEU A 58 -12.58 -7.07 18.49
CA LEU A 58 -11.63 -5.99 18.28
C LEU A 58 -12.33 -4.63 18.21
N VAL A 59 -11.73 -3.64 18.84
CA VAL A 59 -12.08 -2.25 18.61
C VAL A 59 -11.31 -1.76 17.38
N ALA A 60 -12.03 -1.25 16.38
CA ALA A 60 -11.46 -0.67 15.18
C ALA A 60 -11.67 0.85 15.16
N ARG A 61 -10.57 1.62 15.13
CA ARG A 61 -10.61 3.08 14.94
C ARG A 61 -10.08 3.44 13.56
N TYR A 62 -10.91 4.10 12.77
CA TYR A 62 -10.50 4.66 11.48
C TYR A 62 -9.37 5.69 11.68
N LEU A 63 -8.33 5.60 10.83
CA LEU A 63 -7.19 6.51 10.82
C LEU A 63 -7.20 7.40 9.58
N ALA A 64 -7.22 6.80 8.40
CA ALA A 64 -7.00 7.48 7.12
C ALA A 64 -7.43 6.62 5.93
N PRO A 65 -7.61 7.19 4.73
CA PRO A 65 -7.78 6.41 3.52
C PRO A 65 -6.43 5.89 2.99
N TYR A 66 -6.43 4.69 2.44
CA TYR A 66 -5.30 4.04 1.77
C TYR A 66 -5.52 4.08 0.25
N ARG A 67 -4.77 4.94 -0.42
CA ARG A 67 -4.88 5.17 -1.87
C ARG A 67 -3.83 4.39 -2.63
N MET A 68 -4.23 3.81 -3.75
CA MET A 68 -3.32 3.19 -4.72
C MET A 68 -3.11 4.15 -5.88
N VAL A 69 -1.90 4.16 -6.43
CA VAL A 69 -1.54 4.97 -7.60
C VAL A 69 -0.87 4.07 -8.62
N ILE A 70 -1.23 4.25 -9.89
CA ILE A 70 -0.51 3.69 -11.02
C ILE A 70 0.45 4.75 -11.55
N CYS A 71 1.72 4.40 -11.74
CA CYS A 71 2.71 5.33 -12.27
C CYS A 71 3.81 4.61 -13.04
N ALA A 72 4.62 5.39 -13.75
CA ALA A 72 5.83 4.93 -14.42
C ALA A 72 6.85 6.08 -14.51
N ALA A 73 8.11 5.75 -14.81
CA ALA A 73 9.11 6.77 -15.09
C ALA A 73 8.80 7.50 -16.41
N PRO A 74 9.09 8.82 -16.50
CA PRO A 74 8.94 9.57 -17.75
C PRO A 74 9.68 8.92 -18.94
N ALA A 75 10.86 8.37 -18.71
CA ALA A 75 11.66 7.69 -19.75
C ALA A 75 10.97 6.42 -20.29
N TYR A 76 10.25 5.68 -19.44
CA TYR A 76 9.45 4.53 -19.88
C TYR A 76 8.28 5.00 -20.76
N LEU A 77 7.55 6.02 -20.31
CA LEU A 77 6.40 6.58 -21.05
C LEU A 77 6.81 7.19 -22.39
N ALA A 78 8.00 7.80 -22.47
CA ALA A 78 8.55 8.30 -23.73
C ALA A 78 8.82 7.18 -24.76
N ARG A 79 9.13 5.97 -24.29
CA ARG A 79 9.44 4.81 -25.15
C ARG A 79 8.21 3.99 -25.51
N TYR A 80 7.27 3.82 -24.58
CA TYR A 80 6.11 2.94 -24.73
C TYR A 80 4.78 3.68 -24.90
N GLY A 81 4.77 5.01 -24.84
CA GLY A 81 3.55 5.80 -24.78
C GLY A 81 2.98 5.90 -23.36
N THR A 82 1.90 6.67 -23.23
CA THR A 82 1.16 6.82 -21.95
C THR A 82 -0.21 6.19 -22.10
N PRO A 83 -0.60 5.22 -21.24
CA PRO A 83 -1.91 4.60 -21.34
C PRO A 83 -2.99 5.59 -20.93
N GLY A 84 -4.04 5.71 -21.74
CA GLY A 84 -5.21 6.53 -21.47
C GLY A 84 -6.34 5.75 -20.80
N ARG A 85 -6.38 4.43 -21.00
CA ARG A 85 -7.40 3.54 -20.44
C ARG A 85 -6.81 2.23 -19.91
N PRO A 86 -7.51 1.50 -19.03
CA PRO A 86 -7.02 0.23 -18.49
C PRO A 86 -6.72 -0.83 -19.55
N GLU A 87 -7.43 -0.81 -20.68
CA GLU A 87 -7.22 -1.76 -21.78
C GLU A 87 -5.84 -1.61 -22.42
N ASP A 88 -5.31 -0.39 -22.45
CA ASP A 88 -3.97 -0.09 -22.99
C ASP A 88 -2.86 -0.80 -22.20
N LEU A 89 -3.13 -1.26 -20.97
CA LEU A 89 -2.18 -2.05 -20.21
C LEU A 89 -1.74 -3.32 -20.93
N ALA A 90 -2.54 -3.84 -21.88
CA ALA A 90 -2.18 -4.96 -22.74
C ALA A 90 -0.83 -4.74 -23.47
N ASP A 91 -0.55 -3.51 -23.89
CA ASP A 91 0.64 -3.14 -24.66
C ASP A 91 1.81 -2.66 -23.78
N HIS A 92 1.61 -2.64 -22.47
CA HIS A 92 2.60 -2.19 -21.51
C HIS A 92 3.19 -3.32 -20.66
N LEU A 93 4.42 -3.07 -20.20
CA LEU A 93 5.11 -3.88 -19.20
C LEU A 93 4.66 -3.43 -17.81
N CYS A 94 4.23 -4.38 -17.00
CA CYS A 94 3.79 -4.12 -15.63
C CYS A 94 4.69 -4.81 -14.62
N LEU A 95 4.90 -4.15 -13.49
CA LEU A 95 5.58 -4.66 -12.31
C LEU A 95 4.50 -4.94 -11.25
N SER A 96 4.56 -6.10 -10.61
CA SER A 96 3.49 -6.54 -9.71
C SER A 96 4.02 -7.04 -8.38
N HIS A 97 3.34 -6.67 -7.30
CA HIS A 97 3.64 -7.22 -6.00
C HIS A 97 3.10 -8.64 -5.89
N THR A 98 3.87 -9.56 -5.32
CA THR A 98 3.47 -10.97 -5.13
C THR A 98 2.23 -11.16 -4.23
N VAL A 99 1.83 -10.15 -3.46
CA VAL A 99 0.62 -10.19 -2.63
C VAL A 99 -0.65 -10.18 -3.48
N TRP A 100 -0.57 -9.70 -4.72
CA TRP A 100 -1.69 -9.68 -5.66
C TRP A 100 -1.82 -11.03 -6.35
N THR A 101 -2.93 -11.70 -6.08
CA THR A 101 -3.33 -12.99 -6.61
C THR A 101 -4.69 -12.87 -7.29
N ALA A 102 -5.12 -13.92 -8.00
CA ALA A 102 -6.45 -13.95 -8.63
C ALA A 102 -7.62 -13.72 -7.63
N ARG A 103 -7.39 -13.92 -6.33
CA ARG A 103 -8.40 -13.78 -5.27
C ARG A 103 -8.49 -12.36 -4.69
N ASN A 104 -7.43 -11.56 -4.79
CA ASN A 104 -7.30 -10.28 -4.10
C ASN A 104 -6.62 -9.17 -4.95
N GLU A 105 -6.46 -9.41 -6.25
CA GLU A 105 -5.96 -8.40 -7.19
C GLU A 105 -6.94 -7.23 -7.28
N TRP A 106 -6.36 -6.05 -7.50
CA TRP A 106 -7.15 -4.87 -7.74
C TRP A 106 -7.77 -4.88 -9.13
N ARG A 107 -8.94 -4.27 -9.18
CA ARG A 107 -9.72 -4.09 -10.39
C ARG A 107 -9.78 -2.61 -10.70
N LEU A 108 -9.47 -2.27 -11.95
CA LEU A 108 -9.57 -0.93 -12.51
C LEU A 108 -10.97 -0.79 -13.11
N THR A 109 -11.63 0.33 -12.83
CA THR A 109 -13.07 0.52 -13.12
C THR A 109 -13.30 1.05 -14.53
N GLY A 110 -13.42 0.19 -15.55
CA GLY A 110 -13.58 0.54 -16.98
C GLY A 110 -15.00 0.92 -17.45
N VAL A 111 -15.11 1.47 -18.68
CA VAL A 111 -16.41 1.81 -19.33
C VAL A 111 -17.19 0.57 -19.79
N GLU A 112 -16.49 -0.56 -20.05
CA GLU A 112 -17.11 -1.83 -20.48
C GLU A 112 -16.92 -2.98 -19.47
N GLY A 113 -16.39 -2.69 -18.28
CA GLY A 113 -16.19 -3.69 -17.22
C GLY A 113 -14.93 -3.46 -16.39
N GLU A 114 -14.65 -4.41 -15.50
CA GLU A 114 -13.50 -4.34 -14.59
C GLU A 114 -12.25 -5.00 -15.19
N VAL A 115 -11.22 -4.19 -15.47
CA VAL A 115 -9.91 -4.69 -15.93
C VAL A 115 -9.06 -5.05 -14.71
N ARG A 116 -8.53 -6.27 -14.68
CA ARG A 116 -7.64 -6.72 -13.60
C ARG A 116 -6.23 -6.17 -13.83
N TRP A 117 -5.55 -5.78 -12.75
CA TRP A 117 -4.12 -5.46 -12.83
C TRP A 117 -3.33 -6.65 -13.39
N LYS A 118 -2.34 -6.38 -14.26
CA LYS A 118 -1.64 -7.43 -15.02
C LYS A 118 -0.98 -8.49 -14.14
N ARG A 119 -1.32 -9.76 -14.41
CA ARG A 119 -0.77 -10.95 -13.73
C ARG A 119 0.49 -11.46 -14.41
N ASP A 120 0.63 -11.28 -15.70
CA ASP A 120 1.81 -11.56 -16.51
C ASP A 120 2.88 -10.44 -16.39
N ALA A 121 3.06 -9.94 -15.17
CA ALA A 121 4.03 -8.89 -14.89
C ALA A 121 5.46 -9.34 -15.22
N VAL A 122 6.22 -8.48 -15.88
CA VAL A 122 7.62 -8.73 -16.25
C VAL A 122 8.54 -8.82 -15.04
N LEU A 123 8.11 -8.23 -13.91
CA LEU A 123 8.74 -8.37 -12.62
C LEU A 123 7.68 -8.61 -11.57
N ARG A 124 7.87 -9.66 -10.78
CA ARG A 124 7.12 -9.91 -9.54
C ARG A 124 8.05 -9.82 -8.34
N CYS A 125 7.68 -9.02 -7.35
CA CYS A 125 8.49 -8.84 -6.14
C CYS A 125 7.59 -8.77 -4.90
N ASN A 126 8.10 -9.22 -3.75
CA ASN A 126 7.42 -9.14 -2.47
C ASN A 126 7.71 -7.83 -1.71
N ASP A 127 8.45 -6.91 -2.33
CA ASP A 127 8.84 -5.65 -1.74
C ASP A 127 8.43 -4.46 -2.63
N GLY A 128 7.65 -3.55 -2.06
CA GLY A 128 7.16 -2.38 -2.78
C GLY A 128 8.27 -1.38 -3.11
N TYR A 129 9.27 -1.24 -2.25
CA TYR A 129 10.38 -0.31 -2.46
C TYR A 129 11.24 -0.76 -3.64
N ALA A 130 11.56 -2.06 -3.73
CA ALA A 130 12.25 -2.65 -4.87
C ALA A 130 11.48 -2.43 -6.18
N LEU A 131 10.15 -2.61 -6.17
CA LEU A 131 9.30 -2.31 -7.34
C LEU A 131 9.33 -0.82 -7.72
N ARG A 132 9.30 0.08 -6.74
CA ARG A 132 9.46 1.53 -6.95
C ARG A 132 10.80 1.83 -7.63
N GLN A 133 11.90 1.25 -7.18
CA GLN A 133 13.22 1.47 -7.79
C GLN A 133 13.27 0.94 -9.23
N ALA A 134 12.71 -0.24 -9.48
CA ALA A 134 12.61 -0.81 -10.83
C ALA A 134 11.78 0.08 -11.77
N ALA A 135 10.68 0.65 -11.29
CA ALA A 135 9.86 1.58 -12.06
C ALA A 135 10.60 2.88 -12.40
N ILE A 136 11.32 3.46 -11.44
CA ILE A 136 12.16 4.65 -11.64
C ILE A 136 13.24 4.38 -12.70
N ALA A 137 13.81 3.17 -12.70
CA ALA A 137 14.75 2.71 -13.73
C ALA A 137 14.08 2.41 -15.10
N GLY A 138 12.77 2.60 -15.22
CA GLY A 138 12.05 2.46 -16.48
C GLY A 138 11.66 1.02 -16.85
N ALA A 139 11.53 0.11 -15.87
CA ALA A 139 11.19 -1.28 -16.14
C ALA A 139 9.70 -1.51 -16.51
N GLY A 140 8.83 -0.54 -16.25
CA GLY A 140 7.40 -0.66 -16.54
C GLY A 140 6.52 0.21 -15.65
N LEU A 141 5.21 0.02 -15.78
CA LEU A 141 4.23 0.59 -14.86
C LEU A 141 4.19 -0.22 -13.57
N LEU A 142 3.91 0.44 -12.46
CA LEU A 142 3.56 -0.22 -11.21
C LEU A 142 2.33 0.42 -10.60
N MET A 143 1.62 -0.38 -9.80
CA MET A 143 0.55 0.08 -8.94
C MET A 143 0.96 -0.18 -7.49
N GLN A 144 1.07 0.90 -6.72
CA GLN A 144 1.53 0.85 -5.33
C GLN A 144 0.78 1.87 -4.47
N PRO A 145 0.85 1.75 -3.13
CA PRO A 145 0.30 2.73 -2.21
C PRO A 145 0.92 4.10 -2.46
N GLU A 146 0.11 5.15 -2.46
CA GLU A 146 0.57 6.52 -2.72
C GLU A 146 1.68 6.94 -1.74
N VAL A 147 1.55 6.56 -0.47
CA VAL A 147 2.53 6.87 0.58
C VAL A 147 3.93 6.32 0.28
N LEU A 148 4.03 5.18 -0.40
CA LEU A 148 5.31 4.58 -0.79
C LEU A 148 5.94 5.32 -1.97
N LEU A 149 5.12 5.93 -2.81
CA LEU A 149 5.52 6.60 -4.04
C LEU A 149 5.69 8.11 -3.88
N ALA A 150 5.29 8.67 -2.74
CA ALA A 150 5.17 10.12 -2.52
C ALA A 150 6.40 10.92 -2.99
N ASP A 151 7.61 10.57 -2.55
CA ASP A 151 8.82 11.32 -2.96
C ASP A 151 9.16 11.14 -4.44
N ALA A 152 8.90 9.96 -5.01
CA ALA A 152 9.17 9.70 -6.41
C ALA A 152 8.19 10.46 -7.32
N LEU A 153 6.94 10.61 -6.89
CA LEU A 153 5.95 11.45 -7.53
C LEU A 153 6.30 12.94 -7.38
N ALA A 154 6.68 13.37 -6.18
CA ALA A 154 7.03 14.76 -5.89
C ALA A 154 8.27 15.24 -6.65
N SER A 155 9.27 14.37 -6.82
CA SER A 155 10.49 14.66 -7.60
C SER A 155 10.29 14.55 -9.11
N GLY A 156 9.16 14.03 -9.59
CA GLY A 156 8.93 13.74 -11.00
C GLY A 156 9.68 12.51 -11.54
N SER A 157 10.33 11.73 -10.65
CA SER A 157 10.96 10.45 -11.02
C SER A 157 9.94 9.41 -11.47
N LEU A 158 8.70 9.53 -10.99
CA LEU A 158 7.53 8.79 -11.44
C LEU A 158 6.39 9.76 -11.73
N VAL A 159 5.57 9.45 -12.73
CA VAL A 159 4.40 10.24 -13.11
C VAL A 159 3.16 9.37 -13.03
N ARG A 160 2.08 9.91 -12.45
CA ARG A 160 0.78 9.23 -12.34
C ARG A 160 0.21 8.97 -13.73
N VAL A 161 -0.41 7.80 -13.91
CA VAL A 161 -1.17 7.47 -15.11
C VAL A 161 -2.47 6.78 -14.69
N LEU A 162 -3.46 6.77 -15.57
CA LEU A 162 -4.74 6.10 -15.34
C LEU A 162 -5.46 6.54 -14.04
N GLU A 163 -5.29 7.80 -13.60
CA GLU A 163 -5.83 8.28 -12.32
C GLU A 163 -7.34 8.08 -12.20
N ALA A 164 -8.08 8.35 -13.28
CA ALA A 164 -9.53 8.15 -13.36
C ALA A 164 -9.99 6.68 -13.20
N TRP A 165 -9.06 5.74 -13.32
CA TRP A 165 -9.30 4.30 -13.30
C TRP A 165 -8.70 3.62 -12.06
N THR A 166 -8.02 4.38 -11.21
CA THR A 166 -7.43 3.84 -9.99
C THR A 166 -8.51 3.28 -9.06
N PRO A 167 -8.25 2.18 -8.36
CA PRO A 167 -9.24 1.61 -7.46
C PRO A 167 -9.62 2.56 -6.32
N GLN A 168 -10.85 2.41 -5.82
CA GLN A 168 -11.31 3.14 -4.64
C GLN A 168 -10.38 2.91 -3.44
N SER A 169 -10.16 3.97 -2.66
CA SER A 169 -9.34 3.89 -1.45
C SER A 169 -9.95 2.95 -0.43
N ARG A 170 -9.11 2.19 0.28
CA ARG A 170 -9.54 1.35 1.40
C ARG A 170 -9.31 2.08 2.72
N PRO A 171 -10.12 1.86 3.77
CA PRO A 171 -9.85 2.47 5.06
C PRO A 171 -8.64 1.84 5.75
N VAL A 172 -7.85 2.65 6.46
CA VAL A 172 -6.83 2.19 7.42
C VAL A 172 -7.42 2.27 8.81
N HIS A 173 -7.29 1.19 9.58
CA HIS A 173 -7.78 1.08 10.95
C HIS A 173 -6.64 0.78 11.92
N LEU A 174 -6.70 1.39 13.11
CA LEU A 174 -6.00 0.95 14.30
C LEU A 174 -6.89 -0.04 15.05
N LEU A 175 -6.34 -1.20 15.40
CA LEU A 175 -7.01 -2.30 16.08
C LEU A 175 -6.38 -2.58 17.43
N TRP A 176 -7.21 -2.90 18.41
CA TRP A 176 -6.81 -3.40 19.72
C TRP A 176 -7.93 -4.23 20.35
N ARG A 177 -7.59 -5.03 21.36
CA ARG A 177 -8.56 -5.88 22.06
C ARG A 177 -9.48 -5.05 22.96
N GLN A 178 -10.77 -5.38 22.97
CA GLN A 178 -11.78 -4.64 23.73
C GLN A 178 -11.55 -4.66 25.26
N ASP A 179 -10.91 -5.72 25.78
CA ASP A 179 -10.56 -5.89 27.19
C ASP A 179 -9.37 -5.02 27.64
N ARG A 180 -8.56 -4.51 26.69
CA ARG A 180 -7.49 -3.54 26.95
C ARG A 180 -7.97 -2.15 26.55
N ARG A 181 -8.63 -1.44 27.48
CA ARG A 181 -8.82 0.01 27.32
C ARG A 181 -7.44 0.69 27.38
N PRO A 182 -7.05 1.51 26.40
CA PRO A 182 -5.95 2.45 26.63
C PRO A 182 -6.37 3.35 27.79
N CYS A 183 -5.49 3.52 28.79
CA CYS A 183 -5.75 4.41 29.91
C CYS A 183 -6.25 5.76 29.37
N ARG A 184 -7.48 6.14 29.74
CA ARG A 184 -7.95 7.51 29.57
C ARG A 184 -7.07 8.37 30.46
N SER A 185 -6.20 9.18 29.85
CA SER A 185 -5.57 10.34 30.50
C SER A 185 -6.63 11.36 30.88
#